data_AF-A0A413VCT8-F1
#
_entry.id   AF-A0A413VCT8-F1
#
_cell.length_a   1.000
_cell.length_b   1.000
_cell.length_c   1.000
_cell.angle_alpha   90.00
_cell.angle_beta   90.00
_cell.angle_gamma   90.00
#
_symmetry.space_group_name_H-M   'P 1'
#
loop_
_entity.id
_entity.type
_entity.pdbx_description
1 polymer ?
#
loop_
_entity_poly.entity_id
_entity_poly.type
_entity_poly.pdbx_seq_one_letter_code
_entity_poly.pdbx_strand_id
1 'polypeptide(L)'
;MCEKYYDVSPYGYCNNNLMRFIDPSGMNYTDYRNDKGELLFKTSDGISDIIIVRDPDVAALEKKGEKLEEEGKLNDPQANKEVLYPLGKDITEYKNSYKTGNDNVDNGYVIGYDVTYNGKSGIATTIWMHIQGVSDEGAQILGGYHIGKSEGQIDRIQGRINRLEPFKGLKNNEPLIKFEK
;
A
#
# COMPACT_ATOMS: atom_id res chain seq x y z
N MET A 1 34.48 -45.71 -18.55
CA MET A 1 33.89 -45.82 -17.20
C MET A 1 33.79 -44.42 -16.63
N CYS A 2 32.73 -43.72 -17.01
CA CYS A 2 32.30 -42.38 -16.61
C CYS A 2 30.76 -42.54 -16.66
N GLU A 3 29.99 -42.28 -15.61
CA GLU A 3 29.43 -40.96 -15.35
C GLU A 3 28.85 -40.98 -13.94
N LYS A 4 29.32 -40.07 -13.08
CA LYS A 4 28.83 -39.91 -11.71
C LYS A 4 28.57 -38.43 -11.47
N TYR A 5 27.58 -37.89 -12.17
CA TYR A 5 26.92 -36.61 -11.86
C TYR A 5 25.48 -36.69 -12.36
N TYR A 6 24.55 -36.91 -11.43
CA TYR A 6 23.11 -37.03 -11.71
C TYR A 6 22.36 -35.70 -11.55
N ASP A 7 23.05 -34.56 -11.67
CA ASP A 7 22.49 -33.25 -11.29
C ASP A 7 22.29 -32.27 -12.45
N VAL A 8 22.43 -32.71 -13.71
CA VAL A 8 22.11 -31.85 -14.86
C VAL A 8 21.17 -32.59 -15.81
N SER A 9 19.96 -32.84 -15.33
CA SER A 9 18.85 -33.07 -16.25
C SER A 9 18.37 -31.70 -16.75
N PRO A 10 18.32 -31.44 -18.08
CA PRO A 10 17.72 -30.23 -18.63
C PRO A 10 16.21 -30.11 -18.35
N TYR A 11 15.63 -31.12 -17.68
CA TYR A 11 14.25 -31.17 -17.21
C TYR A 11 14.11 -30.91 -15.70
N GLY A 12 15.15 -30.37 -15.05
CA GLY A 12 15.10 -29.89 -13.67
C GLY A 12 14.24 -28.63 -13.54
N TYR A 13 12.93 -28.77 -13.73
CA TYR A 13 11.97 -27.69 -13.50
C TYR A 13 11.89 -27.38 -12.01
N CYS A 14 12.13 -26.12 -11.64
CA CYS A 14 11.96 -25.57 -10.28
C CYS A 14 12.69 -26.33 -9.15
N ASN A 15 13.87 -26.90 -9.39
CA ASN A 15 14.76 -27.43 -8.33
C ASN A 15 14.02 -28.32 -7.29
N ASN A 16 13.04 -29.11 -7.75
CA ASN A 16 12.14 -29.95 -6.94
C ASN A 16 11.39 -29.24 -5.78
N ASN A 17 11.10 -27.94 -5.90
CA ASN A 17 10.42 -27.17 -4.83
C ASN A 17 9.21 -26.38 -5.35
N LEU A 18 8.13 -27.12 -5.67
CA LEU A 18 6.89 -26.61 -6.28
C LEU A 18 5.99 -25.78 -5.35
N MET A 19 6.30 -25.66 -4.05
CA MET A 19 5.44 -24.99 -3.07
C MET A 19 5.80 -23.52 -2.77
N ARG A 20 6.89 -22.98 -3.35
CA ARG A 20 7.40 -21.63 -3.02
C ARG A 20 7.52 -20.69 -4.22
N PHE A 21 7.50 -21.20 -5.45
CA PHE A 21 7.61 -20.39 -6.66
C PHE A 21 6.45 -20.73 -7.60
N ILE A 22 5.36 -20.00 -7.47
CA ILE A 22 4.36 -19.88 -8.53
C ILE A 22 4.78 -18.64 -9.32
N ASP A 23 5.44 -18.84 -10.46
CA ASP A 23 5.64 -17.78 -11.45
C ASP A 23 4.66 -18.01 -12.60
N PRO A 24 3.58 -17.20 -12.74
CA PRO A 24 2.64 -17.37 -13.83
C PRO A 24 3.03 -16.63 -15.13
N SER A 25 4.03 -15.72 -15.15
CA SER A 25 4.39 -14.97 -16.38
C SER A 25 5.76 -14.26 -16.43
N GLY A 26 6.55 -14.23 -15.37
CA GLY A 26 7.89 -13.63 -15.34
C GLY A 26 7.96 -12.10 -15.47
N MET A 27 6.83 -11.39 -15.40
CA MET A 27 6.78 -9.93 -15.41
C MET A 27 6.15 -9.44 -14.11
N ASN A 28 6.99 -9.02 -13.16
CA ASN A 28 6.50 -8.21 -12.05
C ASN A 28 6.13 -6.83 -12.58
N TYR A 29 5.04 -6.27 -12.04
CA TYR A 29 4.58 -4.94 -12.39
C TYR A 29 4.53 -4.04 -11.16
N THR A 30 4.99 -2.81 -11.30
CA THR A 30 4.68 -1.78 -10.32
C THR A 30 3.25 -1.29 -10.59
N ASP A 31 2.38 -1.41 -9.60
CA ASP A 31 0.99 -0.98 -9.66
C ASP A 31 0.90 0.46 -9.11
N TYR A 32 0.53 1.42 -9.96
CA TYR A 32 0.16 2.77 -9.51
C TYR A 32 -1.33 2.83 -9.26
N ARG A 33 -1.73 3.21 -8.05
CA ARG A 33 -3.13 3.23 -7.61
C ARG A 33 -3.49 4.53 -6.93
N ASN A 34 -4.75 4.93 -6.98
CA ASN A 34 -5.21 6.10 -6.24
C ASN A 34 -5.50 5.78 -4.75
N ASP A 35 -5.80 6.81 -3.97
CA ASP A 35 -6.18 6.69 -2.55
C ASP A 35 -7.53 5.98 -2.32
N LYS A 36 -8.30 5.70 -3.38
CA LYS A 36 -9.51 4.86 -3.37
C LYS A 36 -9.23 3.39 -3.73
N GLY A 37 -7.98 3.05 -4.04
CA GLY A 37 -7.54 1.70 -4.38
C GLY A 37 -7.76 1.29 -5.84
N GLU A 38 -8.18 2.23 -6.69
CA GLU A 38 -8.36 2.02 -8.13
C GLU A 38 -7.00 1.99 -8.83
N LEU A 39 -6.85 1.05 -9.76
CA LEU A 39 -5.67 0.95 -10.60
C LEU A 39 -5.63 2.11 -11.60
N LEU A 40 -4.58 2.93 -11.52
CA LEU A 40 -4.30 4.01 -12.48
C LEU A 40 -3.62 3.43 -13.71
N PHE A 41 -2.44 2.83 -13.55
CA PHE A 41 -1.73 2.08 -14.59
C PHE A 41 -0.69 1.14 -13.97
N LYS A 42 -0.03 0.35 -14.83
CA LYS A 42 1.03 -0.60 -14.46
C LYS A 42 2.27 -0.33 -15.30
N THR A 43 3.45 -0.47 -14.69
CA THR A 43 4.73 -0.47 -15.43
C THR A 43 5.33 -1.87 -15.39
N SER A 44 5.86 -2.33 -16.52
CA SER A 44 6.50 -3.65 -16.65
C SER A 44 7.99 -3.56 -16.34
N ASP A 45 8.33 -3.00 -15.18
CA ASP A 45 9.71 -2.74 -14.74
C ASP A 45 10.34 -3.91 -13.96
N GLY A 46 9.62 -5.03 -13.79
CA GLY A 46 10.16 -6.18 -13.06
C GLY A 46 10.19 -5.99 -11.53
N ILE A 47 9.57 -4.91 -11.03
CA ILE A 47 9.34 -4.66 -9.60
C ILE A 47 7.86 -4.97 -9.28
N SER A 48 7.55 -5.42 -8.07
CA SER A 48 6.19 -5.80 -7.63
C SER A 48 5.62 -4.83 -6.58
N ASP A 49 6.01 -3.57 -6.64
CA ASP A 49 5.63 -2.56 -5.65
C ASP A 49 4.23 -2.00 -5.97
N ILE A 50 3.54 -1.52 -4.94
CA ILE A 50 2.21 -0.90 -5.08
C ILE A 50 2.32 0.52 -4.56
N ILE A 51 2.27 1.49 -5.48
CA ILE A 51 2.43 2.90 -5.17
C ILE A 51 1.04 3.55 -5.09
N ILE A 52 0.71 4.06 -3.91
CA ILE A 52 -0.52 4.80 -3.65
C ILE A 52 -0.27 6.29 -3.89
N VAL A 53 -0.95 6.85 -4.88
CA VAL A 53 -0.91 8.26 -5.29
C VAL A 53 -2.18 8.95 -4.82
N ARG A 54 -2.08 10.14 -4.24
CA ARG A 54 -3.26 10.89 -3.82
C ARG A 54 -3.96 11.52 -5.01
N ASP A 55 -5.29 11.66 -4.94
CA ASP A 55 -6.11 12.33 -5.96
C ASP A 55 -5.48 13.61 -6.59
N PRO A 56 -4.95 14.60 -5.83
CA PRO A 56 -4.34 15.80 -6.44
C PRO A 56 -3.09 15.55 -7.27
N ASP A 57 -2.35 14.47 -6.99
CA ASP A 57 -1.08 14.13 -7.66
C ASP A 57 -1.28 13.24 -8.89
N VAL A 58 -2.50 12.73 -9.11
CA VAL A 58 -2.83 11.85 -10.25
C VAL A 58 -2.58 12.54 -11.60
N ALA A 59 -2.95 13.82 -11.73
CA ALA A 59 -2.70 14.58 -12.97
C ALA A 59 -1.20 14.78 -13.24
N ALA A 60 -0.39 14.92 -12.19
CA ALA A 60 1.07 15.02 -12.31
C ALA A 60 1.69 13.67 -12.68
N LEU A 61 1.14 12.58 -12.17
CA LEU A 61 1.54 11.21 -12.50
C LEU A 61 1.27 10.90 -13.97
N GLU A 62 0.08 11.21 -14.48
CA GLU A 62 -0.29 11.03 -15.88
C GLU A 62 0.69 11.76 -16.81
N LYS A 63 0.87 13.07 -16.62
CA LYS A 63 1.78 13.88 -17.43
C LYS A 63 3.24 13.39 -17.41
N LYS A 64 3.71 12.92 -16.25
CA LYS A 64 5.06 12.37 -16.13
C LYS A 64 5.16 10.98 -16.77
N GLY A 65 4.12 10.17 -16.68
CA GLY A 65 4.02 8.88 -17.35
C GLY A 65 4.03 9.02 -18.87
N GLU A 66 3.25 9.96 -19.43
CA GLU A 66 3.25 10.28 -20.87
C GLU A 66 4.66 10.63 -21.35
N LYS A 67 5.35 11.52 -20.61
CA LYS A 67 6.72 11.89 -20.96
C LYS A 67 7.68 10.70 -20.93
N LEU A 68 7.56 9.80 -19.95
CA LEU A 68 8.38 8.59 -19.89
C LEU A 68 8.04 7.60 -21.00
N GLU A 69 6.78 7.54 -21.44
CA GLU A 69 6.36 6.75 -22.60
C GLU A 69 6.98 7.30 -23.89
N GLU A 70 6.89 8.61 -24.14
CA GLU A 70 7.51 9.29 -25.28
C GLU A 70 9.03 9.04 -25.35
N GLU A 71 9.69 9.02 -24.18
CA GLU A 71 11.12 8.71 -24.06
C GLU A 71 11.44 7.21 -24.13
N GLY A 72 10.44 6.32 -24.17
CA GLY A 72 10.61 4.86 -24.14
C GLY A 72 11.10 4.31 -22.80
N LYS A 73 11.00 5.08 -21.72
CA LYS A 73 11.52 4.79 -20.36
C LYS A 73 10.42 4.45 -19.33
N LEU A 74 9.16 4.36 -19.73
CA LEU A 74 8.05 4.05 -18.79
C LEU A 74 8.23 2.70 -18.06
N ASN A 75 8.90 1.74 -18.70
CA ASN A 75 9.20 0.43 -18.09
C ASN A 75 10.64 0.36 -17.52
N ASP A 76 11.34 1.50 -17.43
CA ASP A 76 12.66 1.55 -16.82
C ASP A 76 12.55 1.69 -15.30
N PRO A 77 13.11 0.75 -14.51
CA PRO A 77 12.98 0.77 -13.05
C PRO A 77 13.60 2.00 -12.40
N GLN A 78 14.69 2.53 -12.97
CA GLN A 78 15.39 3.68 -12.40
C GLN A 78 14.60 4.97 -12.68
N ALA A 79 14.13 5.16 -13.91
CA ALA A 79 13.30 6.30 -14.28
C ALA A 79 12.00 6.33 -13.45
N ASN A 80 11.37 5.19 -13.22
CA ASN A 80 10.17 5.08 -12.39
C ASN A 80 10.43 5.51 -10.95
N LYS A 81 11.54 5.04 -10.35
CA LYS A 81 11.95 5.43 -8.98
C LYS A 81 12.28 6.92 -8.86
N GLU A 82 12.86 7.52 -9.89
CA GLU A 82 13.24 8.94 -9.88
C GLU A 82 12.06 9.88 -10.16
N VAL A 83 11.13 9.47 -11.03
CA VAL A 83 10.10 10.38 -11.59
C VAL A 83 8.71 10.12 -11.03
N LEU A 84 8.30 8.85 -10.94
CA LEU A 84 6.93 8.43 -10.61
C LEU A 84 6.76 8.08 -9.13
N TYR A 85 7.67 7.30 -8.54
CA TYR A 85 7.62 6.91 -7.12
C TYR A 85 7.47 8.11 -6.17
N PRO A 86 8.15 9.26 -6.38
CA PRO A 86 8.01 10.42 -5.49
C PRO A 86 6.61 11.05 -5.47
N LEU A 87 5.72 10.68 -6.40
CA LEU A 87 4.33 11.17 -6.44
C LEU A 87 3.40 10.36 -5.54
N GLY A 88 3.87 9.24 -5.01
CA GLY A 88 3.09 8.38 -4.13
C GLY A 88 3.91 7.83 -2.98
N LYS A 89 3.31 6.86 -2.30
CA LYS A 89 3.98 6.08 -1.26
C LYS A 89 3.77 4.60 -1.53
N ASP A 90 4.78 3.79 -1.24
CA ASP A 90 4.57 2.35 -1.20
C ASP A 90 3.44 2.02 -0.22
N ILE A 91 2.60 1.03 -0.55
CA ILE A 91 1.45 0.63 0.25
C ILE A 91 1.84 0.23 1.69
N THR A 92 3.05 -0.27 1.89
CA THR A 92 3.60 -0.62 3.22
C THR A 92 3.96 0.63 4.02
N GLU A 93 4.52 1.65 3.36
CA GLU A 93 4.75 2.96 3.99
C GLU A 93 3.45 3.70 4.25
N TYR A 94 2.48 3.58 3.33
CA TYR A 94 1.15 4.13 3.49
C TYR A 94 0.46 3.57 4.74
N LYS A 95 0.57 2.24 4.97
CA LYS A 95 0.08 1.58 6.18
C LYS A 95 0.69 2.15 7.46
N ASN A 96 1.98 2.50 7.41
CA ASN A 96 2.73 3.00 8.55
C ASN A 96 2.78 4.54 8.62
N SER A 97 1.94 5.24 7.85
CA SER A 97 2.00 6.69 7.71
C SER A 97 1.71 7.47 8.99
N TYR A 98 1.03 6.85 9.96
CA TYR A 98 0.79 7.41 11.29
C TYR A 98 1.58 6.62 12.34
N LYS A 99 2.87 6.96 12.49
CA LYS A 99 3.72 6.52 13.60
C LYS A 99 4.44 7.70 14.19
N THR A 100 4.17 7.98 15.46
CA THR A 100 4.78 9.09 16.20
C THR A 100 6.02 8.67 16.99
N GLY A 101 6.23 7.35 17.14
CA GLY A 101 7.25 6.80 18.03
C GLY A 101 6.82 6.78 19.50
N ASN A 102 5.61 7.23 19.80
CA ASN A 102 4.96 7.07 21.10
C ASN A 102 3.85 6.01 20.99
N ASP A 103 4.08 4.84 21.58
CA ASP A 103 3.17 3.70 21.52
C ASP A 103 1.77 4.03 22.05
N ASN A 104 1.65 4.90 23.07
CA ASN A 104 0.35 5.30 23.61
C ASN A 104 -0.48 6.08 22.59
N VAL A 105 0.15 7.05 21.92
CA VAL A 105 -0.50 7.85 20.87
C VAL A 105 -0.86 6.97 19.67
N ASP A 106 0.09 6.13 19.23
CA ASP A 106 -0.09 5.26 18.06
C ASP A 106 -1.20 4.21 18.32
N ASN A 107 -1.26 3.62 19.52
CA ASN A 107 -2.34 2.73 19.93
C ASN A 107 -3.69 3.46 19.98
N GLY A 108 -3.73 4.66 20.56
CA GLY A 108 -4.92 5.51 20.56
C GLY A 108 -5.46 5.72 19.14
N TYR A 109 -4.58 6.09 18.21
CA TYR A 109 -4.92 6.29 16.80
C TYR A 109 -5.55 5.06 16.17
N VAL A 110 -4.93 3.89 16.32
CA VAL A 110 -5.44 2.63 15.77
C VAL A 110 -6.86 2.35 16.28
N ILE A 111 -7.10 2.54 17.58
CA ILE A 111 -8.44 2.31 18.16
C ILE A 111 -9.46 3.32 17.58
N GLY A 112 -9.11 4.61 17.51
CA GLY A 112 -10.00 5.63 16.97
C GLY A 112 -10.35 5.42 15.50
N TYR A 113 -9.36 5.04 14.71
CA TYR A 113 -9.52 4.75 13.29
C TYR A 113 -10.39 3.50 13.08
N ASP A 114 -10.11 2.38 13.76
CA ASP A 114 -10.87 1.13 13.63
C ASP A 114 -12.35 1.29 14.03
N VAL A 115 -12.60 2.01 15.13
CA VAL A 115 -13.97 2.32 15.60
C VAL A 115 -14.80 3.00 14.51
N THR A 116 -14.21 3.95 13.79
CA THR A 116 -14.94 4.77 12.81
C THR A 116 -15.05 4.11 11.45
N TYR A 117 -14.02 3.40 11.04
CA TYR A 117 -13.96 2.73 9.74
C TYR A 117 -14.75 1.41 9.74
N ASN A 118 -14.54 0.56 10.76
CA ASN A 118 -15.11 -0.79 10.85
C ASN A 118 -16.35 -0.87 11.77
N GLY A 119 -16.74 0.22 12.43
CA GLY A 119 -17.95 0.28 13.26
C GLY A 119 -17.86 -0.47 14.59
N LYS A 120 -16.68 -0.95 14.99
CA LYS A 120 -16.46 -1.62 16.27
C LYS A 120 -16.30 -0.61 17.40
N SER A 121 -17.40 -0.04 17.87
CA SER A 121 -17.42 0.71 19.13
C SER A 121 -18.46 0.11 20.07
N GLY A 122 -18.01 -0.79 20.95
CA GLY A 122 -18.78 -1.12 22.14
C GLY A 122 -18.74 0.04 23.13
N ILE A 123 -19.81 0.22 23.90
CA ILE A 123 -19.88 1.16 25.06
C ILE A 123 -18.63 1.04 25.95
N ALA A 124 -18.06 -0.15 26.07
CA ALA A 124 -16.83 -0.43 26.82
C ALA A 124 -15.62 0.39 26.34
N THR A 125 -15.40 0.56 25.03
CA THR A 125 -14.26 1.31 24.48
C THR A 125 -14.34 2.79 24.85
N THR A 126 -15.54 3.36 24.74
CA THR A 126 -15.80 4.77 25.11
C THR A 126 -15.64 5.00 26.61
N ILE A 127 -16.12 4.07 27.45
CA ILE A 127 -15.96 4.16 28.92
C ILE A 127 -14.48 4.02 29.30
N TRP A 128 -13.75 3.08 28.70
CA TRP A 128 -12.32 2.89 28.94
C TRP A 128 -11.52 4.17 28.65
N MET A 129 -11.81 4.84 27.53
CA MET A 129 -11.13 6.08 27.16
C MET A 129 -11.40 7.26 28.11
N HIS A 130 -12.62 7.35 28.65
CA HIS A 130 -12.94 8.38 29.65
C HIS A 130 -12.20 8.16 30.97
N ILE A 131 -11.93 6.90 31.34
CA ILE A 131 -11.17 6.56 32.56
C ILE A 131 -9.66 6.81 32.36
N GLN A 132 -9.15 6.59 31.14
CA GLN A 132 -7.72 6.76 30.81
C GLN A 132 -7.23 8.22 30.91
N GLY A 133 -8.08 9.22 30.64
CA GLY A 133 -7.69 10.64 30.68
C GLY A 133 -7.25 11.19 32.05
N VAL A 134 -7.22 10.36 33.09
CA VAL A 134 -6.79 10.73 34.46
C VAL A 134 -5.27 10.58 34.63
N SER A 135 -4.57 9.92 33.70
CA SER A 135 -3.11 9.72 33.72
C SER A 135 -2.42 10.33 32.49
N ASP A 136 -1.13 10.65 32.59
CA ASP A 136 -0.34 11.17 31.46
C ASP A 136 -0.34 10.21 30.26
N GLU A 137 -0.20 8.91 30.52
CA GLU A 137 -0.26 7.86 29.50
C GLU A 137 -1.63 7.80 28.83
N GLY A 138 -2.70 7.83 29.62
CA GLY A 138 -4.04 7.76 29.07
C GLY A 138 -4.48 9.07 28.38
N ALA A 139 -3.91 10.22 28.73
CA ALA A 139 -4.07 11.46 27.97
C ALA A 139 -3.44 11.35 26.57
N GLN A 140 -2.29 10.67 26.44
CA GLN A 140 -1.65 10.40 25.15
C GLN A 140 -2.51 9.45 24.29
N ILE A 141 -3.04 8.38 24.88
CA ILE A 141 -3.97 7.45 24.21
C ILE A 141 -5.22 8.21 23.72
N LEU A 142 -5.80 9.07 24.57
CA LEU A 142 -6.99 9.85 24.21
C LEU A 142 -6.70 10.82 23.06
N GLY A 143 -5.53 11.48 23.08
CA GLY A 143 -5.07 12.34 21.99
C GLY A 143 -4.98 11.58 20.66
N GLY A 144 -4.31 10.42 20.65
CA GLY A 144 -4.24 9.54 19.49
C GLY A 144 -5.62 9.11 18.99
N TYR A 145 -6.50 8.71 19.92
CA TYR A 145 -7.87 8.29 19.60
C TYR A 145 -8.66 9.36 18.84
N HIS A 146 -8.63 10.61 19.29
CA HIS A 146 -9.35 11.68 18.61
C HIS A 146 -8.83 11.92 17.18
N ILE A 147 -7.51 11.82 16.99
CA ILE A 147 -6.88 11.96 15.68
C ILE A 147 -7.32 10.81 14.77
N GLY A 148 -7.17 9.55 15.23
CA GLY A 148 -7.57 8.37 14.47
C GLY A 148 -9.06 8.36 14.12
N LYS A 149 -9.91 8.79 15.05
CA LYS A 149 -11.36 8.94 14.84
C LYS A 149 -11.67 9.96 13.75
N SER A 150 -11.04 11.13 13.78
CA SER A 150 -11.26 12.17 12.78
C SER A 150 -10.79 11.72 11.39
N GLU A 151 -9.58 11.18 11.29
CA GLU A 151 -9.03 10.72 10.01
C GLU A 151 -9.81 9.53 9.44
N GLY A 152 -10.16 8.54 10.26
CA GLY A 152 -10.97 7.39 9.84
C GLY A 152 -12.36 7.81 9.35
N GLN A 153 -12.99 8.82 9.96
CA GLN A 153 -14.23 9.41 9.45
C GLN A 153 -14.05 10.07 8.08
N ILE A 154 -12.99 10.87 7.91
CA ILE A 154 -12.69 11.54 6.64
C ILE A 154 -12.47 10.50 5.54
N ASP A 155 -11.58 9.53 5.77
CA ASP A 155 -11.25 8.48 4.80
C ASP A 155 -12.50 7.66 4.45
N ARG A 156 -13.33 7.30 5.44
CA ARG A 156 -14.59 6.58 5.22
C ARG A 156 -15.59 7.38 4.38
N ILE A 157 -15.77 8.67 4.66
CA ILE A 157 -16.68 9.55 3.90
C ILE A 157 -16.19 9.74 2.47
N GLN A 158 -14.88 9.88 2.29
CA GLN A 158 -14.26 10.08 0.98
C GLN A 158 -14.07 8.77 0.18
N GLY A 159 -14.35 7.61 0.79
CA GLY A 159 -14.21 6.30 0.16
C GLY A 159 -12.75 5.89 -0.06
N ARG A 160 -11.84 6.39 0.76
CA ARG A 160 -10.41 6.05 0.70
C ARG A 160 -10.12 4.67 1.26
N ILE A 161 -9.01 4.09 0.82
CA ILE A 161 -8.48 2.84 1.35
C ILE A 161 -8.24 2.95 2.86
N ASN A 162 -8.54 1.87 3.57
CA ASN A 162 -8.28 1.77 5.00
C ASN A 162 -6.77 1.81 5.26
N ARG A 163 -6.26 2.82 5.99
CA ARG A 163 -4.83 2.92 6.31
C ARG A 163 -4.32 1.77 7.19
N LEU A 164 -5.17 1.16 8.02
CA LEU A 164 -4.79 0.02 8.85
C LEU A 164 -4.69 -1.28 8.05
N GLU A 165 -5.52 -1.42 7.00
CA GLU A 165 -5.61 -2.61 6.15
C GLU A 165 -5.66 -2.25 4.64
N PRO A 166 -4.64 -1.56 4.09
CA PRO A 166 -4.74 -0.92 2.77
C PRO A 166 -4.87 -1.93 1.63
N PHE A 167 -4.26 -3.10 1.76
CA PHE A 167 -4.35 -4.19 0.78
C PHE A 167 -5.78 -4.67 0.54
N LYS A 168 -6.65 -4.62 1.56
CA LYS A 168 -8.07 -5.01 1.41
C LYS A 168 -8.88 -3.99 0.62
N GLY A 169 -8.40 -2.74 0.52
CA GLY A 169 -9.05 -1.66 -0.20
C GLY A 169 -8.74 -1.62 -1.69
N LEU A 170 -7.84 -2.49 -2.19
CA LEU A 170 -7.46 -2.51 -3.59
C LEU A 170 -8.61 -3.04 -4.47
N LYS A 171 -8.98 -2.26 -5.48
CA LYS A 171 -10.04 -2.64 -6.43
C LYS A 171 -9.49 -3.43 -7.60
N ASN A 172 -10.32 -4.27 -8.20
CA ASN A 172 -10.00 -4.98 -9.44
C ASN A 172 -10.67 -4.28 -10.63
N ASN A 173 -10.09 -3.15 -11.06
CA ASN A 173 -10.54 -2.38 -12.22
C ASN A 173 -9.49 -2.39 -13.34
N GLU A 174 -9.93 -2.10 -14.56
CA GLU A 174 -9.00 -1.80 -15.66
C GLU A 174 -8.21 -0.51 -15.38
N PRO A 175 -6.98 -0.36 -15.91
CA PRO A 175 -6.21 0.87 -15.84
C PRO A 175 -7.04 2.09 -16.27
N LEU A 176 -7.15 3.07 -15.38
CA LEU A 176 -7.84 4.33 -15.65
C LEU A 176 -7.04 5.25 -16.58
N ILE A 177 -5.72 5.15 -16.55
CA ILE A 177 -4.80 5.88 -17.44
C ILE A 177 -4.29 4.89 -18.49
N LYS A 178 -4.38 5.30 -19.76
CA LYS A 178 -3.90 4.54 -20.91
C LYS A 178 -2.89 5.39 -21.66
N PHE A 179 -1.72 4.81 -21.79
CA PHE A 179 -0.56 5.32 -22.48
C PHE A 179 -0.63 4.76 -23.91
N GLU A 180 -0.82 5.65 -24.90
CA GLU A 180 -0.90 5.27 -26.32
C GLU A 180 0.51 5.28 -26.92
N LYS A 181 0.93 4.13 -27.44
CA LYS A 181 2.18 4.01 -28.21
C LYS A 181 2.11 4.68 -29.57
#